data_AF-A0A7R9DFV0-F1
#
_entry.id   AF-A0A7R9DFV0-F1
#
_cell.length_a   1.000
_cell.length_b   1.000
_cell.length_c   1.000
_cell.angle_alpha   90.00
_cell.angle_beta   90.00
_cell.angle_gamma   90.00
#
_symmetry.space_group_name_H-M   'P 1'
#
loop_
_entity.id
_entity.type
_entity.pdbx_description
1 polymer ?
#
loop_
_entity_poly.entity_id
_entity_poly.type
_entity_poly.pdbx_seq_one_letter_code
_entity_poly.pdbx_strand_id
1 'polypeptide(L)'
;MTTPGSGSKSRRDKGTLSNTSRANSITGLIYQDPFTLLSCSASGGLIKVWDLRKNYSVYKRAPVPLHVLPHPGGSSRNSFTSLVLDPGRVRLYASCIDDVIYCYNVATYGKTPGE
;
A
#
# COMPACT_ATOMS: atom_id res chain seq x y z
N MET A 1 -54.35 19.96 -28.32
CA MET A 1 -53.00 20.20 -28.85
C MET A 1 -52.33 21.16 -27.87
N THR A 2 -51.27 20.88 -27.12
CA THR A 2 -50.21 19.85 -27.10
C THR A 2 -49.66 19.79 -25.68
N THR A 3 -49.32 18.60 -25.18
CA THR A 3 -48.60 18.39 -23.91
C THR A 3 -47.08 18.58 -24.12
N PRO A 4 -46.31 19.11 -23.16
CA PRO A 4 -44.86 19.05 -23.24
C PRO A 4 -44.37 17.70 -22.69
N GLY A 5 -43.73 16.94 -23.57
CA GLY A 5 -43.16 15.63 -23.30
C GLY A 5 -41.91 15.69 -22.42
N SER A 6 -41.77 14.62 -21.64
CA SER A 6 -40.59 14.19 -20.91
C SER A 6 -39.32 14.27 -21.75
N GLY A 7 -38.38 15.14 -21.34
CA GLY A 7 -37.01 15.16 -21.83
C GLY A 7 -36.06 14.78 -20.71
N SER A 8 -35.93 13.49 -20.42
CA SER A 8 -34.92 12.98 -19.50
C SER A 8 -33.54 13.25 -20.12
N LYS A 9 -32.93 14.37 -19.70
CA LYS A 9 -31.53 14.68 -20.01
C LYS A 9 -30.69 13.62 -19.32
N SER A 10 -30.28 12.61 -20.10
CA SER A 10 -29.26 11.63 -19.74
C SER A 10 -28.04 12.40 -19.24
N ARG A 11 -27.92 12.47 -17.92
CA ARG A 11 -26.69 12.89 -17.25
C ARG A 11 -25.67 11.83 -17.64
N ARG A 12 -24.79 12.18 -18.57
CA ARG A 12 -23.54 11.44 -18.78
C ARG A 12 -22.81 11.49 -17.46
N ASP A 13 -23.00 10.43 -16.67
CA ASP A 13 -22.14 10.06 -15.57
C ASP A 13 -20.74 9.94 -16.19
N LYS A 14 -19.97 11.03 -16.09
CA LYS A 14 -18.53 10.97 -16.26
C LYS A 14 -18.07 10.11 -15.11
N GLY A 15 -18.07 8.80 -15.34
CA GLY A 15 -17.47 7.84 -14.46
C GLY A 15 -16.05 8.32 -14.20
N THR A 16 -15.85 8.94 -13.04
CA THR A 16 -14.61 8.89 -12.31
C THR A 16 -14.37 7.43 -12.02
N LEU A 17 -13.95 6.69 -13.06
CA LEU A 17 -13.06 5.56 -12.92
C LEU A 17 -11.80 6.17 -12.34
N SER A 18 -11.86 6.42 -11.03
CA SER A 18 -10.70 6.67 -10.21
C SER A 18 -9.68 5.65 -10.69
N ASN A 19 -8.50 6.11 -11.08
CA ASN A 19 -7.35 5.30 -11.45
C ASN A 19 -6.82 4.49 -10.24
N THR A 20 -7.72 4.16 -9.32
CA THR A 20 -7.57 3.48 -8.03
C THR A 20 -7.30 1.98 -8.22
N SER A 21 -7.45 1.46 -9.44
CA SER A 21 -7.21 0.05 -9.75
C SER A 21 -5.73 -0.31 -9.78
N ARG A 22 -4.87 0.55 -10.35
CA ARG A 22 -3.41 0.40 -10.26
C ARG A 22 -2.83 0.97 -8.97
N ALA A 23 -3.54 1.91 -8.35
CA ALA A 23 -3.12 2.58 -7.13
C ALA A 23 -2.88 1.60 -5.96
N ASN A 24 -3.77 0.61 -5.83
CA ASN A 24 -3.73 -0.36 -4.74
C ASN A 24 -3.03 -1.68 -5.09
N SER A 25 -2.32 -1.74 -6.21
CA SER A 25 -1.61 -2.96 -6.60
C SER A 25 -0.41 -3.20 -5.66
N ILE A 26 -0.26 -4.46 -5.24
CA ILE A 26 0.90 -4.90 -4.46
C ILE A 26 2.05 -5.19 -5.43
N THR A 27 3.16 -4.48 -5.24
CA THR A 27 4.35 -4.59 -6.10
C THR A 27 5.39 -5.54 -5.52
N GLY A 28 5.36 -5.77 -4.22
CA GLY A 28 6.29 -6.66 -3.53
C GLY A 28 5.71 -7.21 -2.24
N LEU A 29 6.08 -8.44 -1.93
CA LEU A 29 5.74 -9.17 -0.71
C LEU A 29 6.96 -9.90 -0.20
N ILE A 30 7.22 -9.85 1.10
CA ILE A 30 8.33 -10.56 1.72
C ILE A 30 7.98 -11.00 3.14
N TYR A 31 8.43 -12.20 3.51
CA TYR A 31 8.34 -12.68 4.88
C TYR A 31 9.53 -12.20 5.68
N GLN A 32 9.26 -11.49 6.77
CA GLN A 32 10.26 -11.25 7.80
C GLN A 32 10.42 -12.50 8.64
N ASP A 33 9.31 -13.00 9.18
CA ASP A 33 9.26 -14.22 9.99
C ASP A 33 8.12 -15.11 9.49
N PRO A 34 8.02 -16.38 9.93
CA PRO A 34 6.92 -17.25 9.54
C PRO A 34 5.51 -16.67 9.79
N PHE A 35 5.40 -15.70 10.70
CA PHE A 35 4.14 -15.05 11.07
C PHE A 35 4.06 -13.57 10.70
N THR A 36 5.12 -12.99 10.12
CA THR A 36 5.21 -11.56 9.82
C THR A 36 5.41 -11.37 8.31
N LEU A 37 4.40 -10.83 7.64
CA LEU A 37 4.41 -10.55 6.21
C LEU A 37 4.51 -9.04 5.97
N LEU A 38 5.39 -8.62 5.08
CA LEU A 38 5.49 -7.24 4.62
C LEU A 38 4.98 -7.13 3.19
N SER A 39 4.22 -6.07 2.92
CA SER A 39 3.71 -5.76 1.59
C SER A 39 3.98 -4.31 1.23
N CYS A 40 4.43 -4.04 0.01
CA CYS A 40 4.48 -2.68 -0.53
C CYS A 40 3.46 -2.47 -1.64
N SER A 41 2.99 -1.23 -1.77
CA SER A 41 1.99 -0.85 -2.77
C SER A 41 2.52 0.18 -3.76
N ALA A 42 2.05 0.07 -5.00
CA ALA A 42 2.50 0.89 -6.13
C ALA A 42 2.16 2.38 -6.01
N SER A 43 1.14 2.82 -5.26
CA SER A 43 0.80 4.25 -5.22
C SER A 43 0.54 4.82 -3.83
N GLY A 44 0.85 4.06 -2.79
CA GLY A 44 0.68 4.53 -1.42
C GLY A 44 1.96 5.15 -0.85
N GLY A 45 3.13 4.72 -1.33
CA GLY A 45 4.38 4.93 -0.61
C GLY A 45 4.31 4.44 0.82
N LEU A 46 3.57 3.35 1.03
CA LEU A 46 3.43 2.70 2.33
C LEU A 46 3.88 1.26 2.19
N ILE A 47 4.68 0.84 3.16
CA ILE A 47 4.96 -0.57 3.40
C ILE A 47 4.12 -0.98 4.61
N LYS A 48 3.28 -1.98 4.44
CA LYS A 48 2.44 -2.51 5.52
C LYS A 48 3.05 -3.79 6.05
N VAL A 49 3.03 -3.94 7.36
CA VAL A 49 3.47 -5.13 8.10
C VAL A 49 2.25 -5.82 8.66
N TRP A 50 2.15 -7.13 8.46
CA TRP A 50 1.00 -7.94 8.80
C TRP A 50 1.42 -9.08 9.73
N ASP A 51 0.72 -9.25 10.84
CA ASP A 51 0.84 -10.46 11.66
C ASP A 51 -0.22 -11.47 11.18
N LEU A 52 0.23 -12.57 10.58
CA LEU A 52 -0.64 -13.59 9.99
C LEU A 52 -1.52 -14.29 11.04
N ARG A 53 -1.10 -14.31 12.32
CA ARG A 53 -1.88 -14.91 13.41
C ARG A 53 -3.07 -14.03 13.78
N LYS A 54 -2.92 -12.71 13.69
CA LYS A 54 -3.99 -11.73 13.98
C LYS A 54 -4.99 -11.57 12.84
N ASN A 55 -4.69 -12.10 11.65
CA ASN A 55 -5.55 -12.01 10.47
C ASN A 55 -6.61 -13.13 10.37
N TYR A 56 -6.64 -14.07 11.31
CA TYR A 56 -7.65 -15.13 11.40
C TYR A 56 -8.75 -14.79 12.43
N SER A 57 -9.46 -13.67 12.25
CA SER A 57 -10.77 -13.53 12.91
C SER A 57 -11.82 -14.19 12.03
N VAL A 58 -12.21 -15.41 12.40
CA VAL A 58 -13.29 -16.23 11.81
C VAL A 58 -14.61 -15.42 11.66
N TYR A 59 -14.76 -14.30 12.36
CA TYR A 59 -15.87 -13.37 12.24
C TYR A 59 -15.43 -12.02 11.64
N LYS A 60 -15.54 -11.90 10.30
CA LYS A 60 -15.78 -10.66 9.52
C LYS A 60 -15.05 -9.37 9.93
N ARG A 61 -13.74 -9.38 10.17
CA ARG A 61 -12.94 -8.13 10.14
C ARG A 61 -11.88 -8.23 9.06
N ALA A 62 -11.81 -7.20 8.21
CA ALA A 62 -10.73 -7.08 7.25
C ALA A 62 -9.38 -7.09 7.99
N PRO A 63 -8.35 -7.73 7.44
CA PRO A 63 -7.03 -7.78 8.06
C PRO A 63 -6.52 -6.34 8.31
N VAL A 64 -5.99 -6.09 9.51
CA VAL A 64 -5.45 -4.78 9.90
C VAL A 64 -3.93 -4.88 9.96
N PRO A 65 -3.17 -3.98 9.30
CA PRO A 65 -1.72 -4.00 9.38
C PRO A 65 -1.25 -3.67 10.80
N LEU A 66 -0.27 -4.43 11.29
CA LEU A 66 0.36 -4.22 12.58
C LEU A 66 1.18 -2.92 12.59
N HIS A 67 1.95 -2.69 11.53
CA HIS A 67 2.73 -1.47 11.34
C HIS A 67 2.59 -0.97 9.91
N VAL A 68 2.78 0.34 9.75
CA VAL A 68 2.84 1.00 8.44
C VAL A 68 4.10 1.86 8.44
N LEU A 69 5.02 1.55 7.53
CA LEU A 69 6.25 2.31 7.32
C LEU A 69 6.01 3.26 6.15
N PRO A 70 5.96 4.58 6.40
CA PRO A 70 5.79 5.55 5.34
C PRO A 70 7.08 5.74 4.55
N HIS A 71 6.93 6.15 3.29
CA HIS A 71 7.99 6.75 2.52
C HIS A 71 8.48 8.03 3.25
N PRO A 72 9.80 8.20 3.49
CA PRO A 72 10.32 9.30 4.29
C PRO A 72 10.26 10.66 3.58
N GLY A 73 10.13 10.68 2.26
CA GLY A 73 10.03 11.90 1.46
C GLY A 73 8.59 12.28 1.06
N GLY A 74 8.35 13.59 0.88
CA GLY A 74 7.10 14.14 0.32
C GLY A 74 7.04 14.19 -1.21
N SER A 75 7.91 13.45 -1.89
CA SER A 75 8.00 13.43 -3.36
C SER A 75 6.74 12.84 -3.98
N SER A 76 6.32 13.37 -5.14
CA SER A 76 5.21 12.83 -5.93
C SER A 76 5.44 11.41 -6.46
N ARG A 77 6.69 10.93 -6.39
CA ARG A 77 7.18 9.63 -6.86
C ARG A 77 7.46 8.68 -5.69
N ASN A 78 6.51 8.52 -4.78
CA ASN A 78 6.66 7.69 -3.58
C ASN A 78 6.35 6.19 -3.79
N SER A 79 6.40 5.68 -5.01
CA SER A 79 6.00 4.30 -5.30
C SER A 79 7.11 3.30 -5.04
N PHE A 80 6.86 2.30 -4.18
CA PHE A 80 7.78 1.18 -4.01
C PHE A 80 7.58 0.12 -5.10
N THR A 81 8.68 -0.38 -5.65
CA THR A 81 8.69 -1.37 -6.74
C THR A 81 9.08 -2.77 -6.27
N SER A 82 9.94 -2.86 -5.26
CA SER A 82 10.46 -4.13 -4.74
C SER A 82 10.88 -4.02 -3.28
N LEU A 83 10.90 -5.16 -2.58
CA LEU A 83 11.30 -5.30 -1.18
C LEU A 83 12.29 -6.46 -1.02
N VAL A 84 13.35 -6.24 -0.23
CA VAL A 84 14.33 -7.26 0.14
C VAL A 84 14.67 -7.09 1.62
N LEU A 85 14.78 -8.20 2.35
CA LEU A 85 15.25 -8.22 3.73
C LEU A 85 16.70 -8.70 3.79
N ASP A 86 17.44 -8.18 4.75
CA ASP A 86 18.73 -8.74 5.09
C ASP A 86 18.58 -10.15 5.71
N PRO A 87 19.63 -11.00 5.64
CA PRO A 87 19.59 -12.33 6.25
C PRO A 87 19.32 -12.31 7.76
N GLY A 88 19.68 -11.23 8.45
CA GLY A 88 19.42 -11.03 9.88
C GLY A 88 18.00 -10.58 10.20
N ARG A 89 17.16 -10.27 9.19
CA ARG A 89 15.76 -9.84 9.32
C ARG A 89 15.57 -8.58 10.19
N VAL A 90 16.57 -7.72 10.22
CA VAL A 90 16.60 -6.46 10.98
C VAL A 90 16.44 -5.24 10.08
N ARG A 91 16.84 -5.34 8.81
CA ARG A 91 16.87 -4.26 7.81
C ARG A 91 16.07 -4.66 6.58
N LEU A 92 15.12 -3.81 6.23
CA LEU A 92 14.33 -3.91 5.01
C LEU A 92 14.81 -2.87 4.00
N TYR A 93 15.20 -3.34 2.83
CA TYR A 93 15.54 -2.52 1.67
C TYR A 93 14.34 -2.43 0.74
N ALA A 94 13.89 -1.22 0.46
CA ALA A 94 12.78 -0.94 -0.44
C ALA A 94 13.27 -0.10 -1.62
N SER A 95 13.13 -0.65 -2.84
CA SER A 95 13.42 0.09 -4.07
C SER A 95 12.22 0.98 -4.42
N CYS A 96 12.47 2.25 -4.68
CA CYS A 96 11.46 3.23 -5.03
C CYS A 96 11.66 3.74 -6.47
N ILE A 97 10.59 4.25 -7.07
CA ILE A 97 10.62 4.80 -8.45
C ILE A 97 11.37 6.13 -8.56
N ASP A 98 11.87 6.68 -7.45
CA ASP A 98 12.69 7.88 -7.38
C ASP A 98 14.19 7.58 -7.52
N ASP A 99 14.54 6.36 -7.94
CA ASP A 99 15.91 5.85 -8.10
C ASP A 99 16.70 5.76 -6.77
N VAL A 100 16.00 5.78 -5.62
CA VAL A 100 16.57 5.64 -4.28
C VAL A 100 16.14 4.31 -3.64
N ILE A 101 17.09 3.67 -2.95
CA ILE A 101 16.81 2.50 -2.10
C ILE A 101 16.74 2.96 -0.65
N TYR A 102 15.58 2.76 -0.04
CA TYR A 102 15.33 3.08 1.36
C TYR A 102 15.65 1.89 2.25
N CYS A 103 16.32 2.14 3.37
CA CYS A 103 16.62 1.13 4.38
C CYS A 103 15.82 1.40 5.66
N TYR A 104 14.90 0.51 5.99
CA TYR A 104 14.08 0.58 7.21
C TYR A 104 14.58 -0.42 8.26
N ASN A 105 14.58 0.01 9.52
CA ASN A 105 14.78 -0.91 10.64
C ASN A 105 13.45 -1.59 11.00
N VAL A 106 13.33 -2.88 10.70
CA VAL A 106 12.13 -3.68 10.95
C VAL A 106 12.19 -4.49 12.25
N ALA A 107 13.28 -4.37 13.01
CA ALA A 107 13.35 -4.92 14.37
C ALA A 107 12.61 -4.03 15.37
N THR A 108 12.72 -2.71 15.23
CA THR A 108 12.05 -1.73 16.09
C THR A 108 10.84 -1.07 15.42
N TYR A 109 10.67 -1.25 14.11
CA TYR A 109 9.67 -0.56 13.28
C TYR A 109 9.69 0.97 13.45
N GLY A 110 10.90 1.54 13.60
CA GLY A 110 11.10 2.98 13.62
C GLY A 110 10.44 3.64 12.42
N LYS A 111 9.64 4.69 12.67
CA LYS A 111 8.94 5.43 11.59
C LYS A 111 9.90 6.20 10.69
N THR A 112 11.17 6.31 11.09
CA THR A 112 12.26 7.00 10.41
C THR A 112 13.32 5.97 9.98
N PRO A 113 13.67 5.91 8.69
CA PRO A 113 14.79 5.09 8.24
C PRO A 113 16.12 5.73 8.70
N GLY A 114 16.77 5.15 9.72
CA GLY A 114 18.17 5.46 10.05
C GLY A 114 18.52 5.94 11.47
N GLU A 115 17.73 5.62 12.51
CA GLU A 115 18.21 5.73 13.91
C GLU A 115 18.71 4.38 14.45
#